data_AF-A0A2L2Z2P2-F1
#
_entry.id   AF-A0A2L2Z2P2-F1
#
_cell.length_a   1.000
_cell.length_b   1.000
_cell.length_c   1.000
_cell.angle_alpha   90.00
_cell.angle_beta   90.00
_cell.angle_gamma   90.00
#
_symmetry.space_group_name_H-M   'P 1'
#
loop_
_entity.id
_entity.type
_entity.pdbx_description
1 polymer ?
#
loop_
_entity_poly.entity_id
_entity_poly.type
_entity_poly.pdbx_seq_one_letter_code
_entity_poly.pdbx_strand_id
1 'polypeptide(L)' 'YSISEKEWEDLYVEVLYTIKHKIGANMSNYSEYTKDLYEYAQETFGMSKEEHEKFMAVVHEE' A
#
# COMPACT_ATOMS: atom_id res chain seq x y z
N TYR A 1 0.60 24.30 -1.86
CA TYR A 1 -0.22 23.11 -2.16
C TYR A 1 -0.15 22.20 -0.95
N SER A 2 -1.23 22.11 -0.17
CA SER A 2 -1.37 21.05 0.85
C SER A 2 -2.17 19.94 0.20
N ILE A 3 -1.63 18.72 0.22
CA ILE A 3 -2.41 17.53 -0.11
C ILE A 3 -3.47 17.39 0.98
N SER A 4 -4.74 17.18 0.59
CA SER A 4 -5.80 16.89 1.54
C SER A 4 -5.65 15.48 2.12
N GLU A 5 -6.21 15.25 3.31
CA GLU A 5 -6.20 13.92 3.95
C GLU A 5 -6.75 12.84 3.02
N LYS A 6 -7.87 13.14 2.33
CA LYS A 6 -8.45 12.23 1.35
C LYS A 6 -7.53 11.92 0.16
N GLU A 7 -6.87 12.93 -0.41
CA GLU A 7 -5.91 12.71 -1.49
C GLU A 7 -4.70 11.90 -1.02
N TRP A 8 -4.34 12.00 0.26
CA TRP A 8 -3.27 11.20 0.87
C TRP A 8 -3.68 9.73 1.04
N GLU A 9 -4.92 9.49 1.49
CA GLU A 9 -5.52 8.14 1.56
C GLU A 9 -5.64 7.49 0.18
N ASP A 10 -6.18 8.22 -0.80
CA ASP A 10 -6.34 7.74 -2.19
C ASP A 10 -4.97 7.38 -2.79
N LEU A 11 -3.94 8.20 -2.55
CA LEU A 11 -2.57 7.92 -2.99
C LEU A 11 -2.01 6.66 -2.33
N TYR A 12 -2.30 6.45 -1.04
CA TYR A 12 -1.85 5.27 -0.32
C TYR A 12 -2.48 3.98 -0.87
N VAL A 13 -3.78 4.00 -1.17
CA VAL A 13 -4.48 2.88 -1.82
C VAL A 13 -3.83 2.54 -3.17
N GLU A 14 -3.51 3.54 -3.99
CA GLU A 14 -2.85 3.32 -5.29
C GLU A 14 -1.45 2.71 -5.16
N VAL A 15 -0.70 3.10 -4.12
CA VAL A 15 0.62 2.52 -3.79
C VAL A 15 0.46 1.04 -3.41
N LEU A 16 -0.48 0.72 -2.52
CA LEU A 16 -0.77 -0.66 -2.12
C LEU A 16 -1.20 -1.51 -3.32
N TYR A 17 -2.06 -0.97 -4.19
CA TYR A 17 -2.49 -1.61 -5.43
C TYR A 17 -1.30 -1.89 -6.36
N THR A 18 -0.39 -0.93 -6.51
CA THR A 18 0.83 -1.09 -7.32
C THR A 18 1.75 -2.17 -6.77
N ILE A 19 1.98 -2.19 -5.46
CA ILE A 19 2.80 -3.23 -4.80
C ILE A 19 2.17 -4.60 -5.03
N LYS A 20 0.85 -4.75 -4.85
CA LYS A 20 0.13 -6.02 -5.04
C LYS A 20 0.14 -6.49 -6.51
N HIS A 21 -0.27 -5.63 -7.44
CA HIS A 21 -0.63 -6.02 -8.80
C HIS A 21 0.46 -5.83 -9.85
N LYS A 22 1.39 -4.88 -9.66
CA LYS A 22 2.50 -4.65 -10.62
C LYS A 22 3.81 -5.25 -10.14
N ILE A 23 4.10 -5.15 -8.85
CA ILE A 23 5.34 -5.68 -8.27
C ILE A 23 5.14 -7.15 -7.89
N GLY A 24 4.10 -7.46 -7.10
CA GLY A 24 3.77 -8.82 -6.66
C GLY A 24 3.48 -9.81 -7.80
N ALA A 25 2.88 -9.36 -8.90
CA ALA A 25 2.62 -10.20 -10.07
C ALA A 25 3.89 -10.56 -10.87
N ASN A 26 4.88 -9.65 -10.92
CA ASN A 26 6.16 -9.88 -11.62
C ASN A 26 7.22 -10.54 -10.73
N MET A 27 7.00 -10.57 -9.42
CA MET A 27 7.91 -11.08 -8.39
C MET A 27 7.32 -12.27 -7.63
N SER A 28 6.61 -13.18 -8.32
CA SER A 28 5.93 -14.35 -7.71
C SER A 28 6.82 -15.26 -6.84
N ASN A 29 8.16 -15.13 -6.94
CA ASN A 29 9.14 -15.87 -6.12
C ASN A 29 9.76 -15.05 -4.96
N TYR A 30 9.35 -13.79 -4.76
CA TYR A 30 9.96 -12.85 -3.81
C TYR A 30 8.94 -12.28 -2.81
N SER A 31 8.19 -13.15 -2.14
CA SER A 31 7.17 -12.75 -1.16
C SER A 31 7.71 -11.88 -0.01
N GLU A 32 8.99 -12.06 0.35
CA GLU A 32 9.66 -11.30 1.41
C GLU A 32 9.87 -9.83 1.03
N TYR A 33 10.27 -9.57 -0.22
CA TYR A 33 10.45 -8.20 -0.73
C TYR A 33 9.12 -7.43 -0.80
N THR A 34 8.02 -8.11 -1.07
CA THR A 34 6.69 -7.48 -1.08
C THR A 34 6.29 -7.02 0.33
N LYS A 35 6.67 -7.75 1.37
CA LYS A 35 6.40 -7.38 2.76
C LYS A 35 7.17 -6.11 3.16
N ASP A 36 8.46 -6.05 2.80
CA ASP A 36 9.31 -4.89 3.06
C ASP A 36 8.78 -3.63 2.35
N LEU A 37 8.21 -3.78 1.15
CA LEU A 37 7.59 -2.67 0.42
C LEU A 37 6.33 -2.15 1.12
N TYR A 38 5.51 -3.03 1.69
CA TYR A 38 4.35 -2.62 2.48
C TYR A 38 4.76 -1.91 3.78
N GLU A 39 5.77 -2.42 4.48
CA GLU A 39 6.31 -1.78 5.69
C GLU A 39 6.88 -0.39 5.35
N TYR A 40 7.68 -0.29 4.30
CA TYR A 40 8.23 0.98 3.83
C TYR A 40 7.14 1.99 3.45
N ALA A 41 6.09 1.56 2.75
CA ALA A 41 4.96 2.41 2.38
C ALA A 41 4.20 2.86 3.63
N GLN A 42 3.93 1.96 4.57
CA GLN A 42 3.25 2.29 5.82
C GLN A 42 4.02 3.35 6.63
N GLU A 43 5.32 3.17 6.79
CA GLU A 43 6.19 4.12 7.51
C GLU A 43 6.26 5.48 6.81
N THR A 44 6.41 5.49 5.49
CA THR A 44 6.55 6.73 4.69
C THR A 44 5.27 7.56 4.71
N PHE A 45 4.11 6.91 4.69
CA PHE A 45 2.81 7.58 4.74
C PHE A 45 2.35 7.88 6.17
N GLY A 46 3.07 7.38 7.19
CA GLY A 46 2.73 7.56 8.60
C GLY A 46 1.46 6.82 9.03
N MET A 47 1.09 5.76 8.31
CA MET A 47 -0.17 5.05 8.52
C MET A 47 -0.07 4.13 9.74
N SER A 48 -1.11 4.17 10.59
CA SER A 48 -1.25 3.18 11.64
C SER A 48 -1.47 1.79 11.05
N LYS A 49 -1.23 0.76 11.86
CA LYS A 49 -1.48 -0.62 11.46
C LYS A 49 -2.95 -0.85 11.10
N GLU A 50 -3.87 -0.22 11.82
CA GLU A 50 -5.32 -0.31 11.58
C GLU A 50 -5.72 0.32 10.23
N GLU A 51 -5.17 1.49 9.91
CA GLU A 51 -5.38 2.14 8.61
C GLU A 51 -4.79 1.31 7.47
N HIS A 52 -3.58 0.77 7.65
CA HIS A 52 -2.96 -0.11 6.67
C HIS A 52 -3.83 -1.34 6.39
N GLU A 53 -4.31 -2.03 7.43
CA GLU A 53 -5.19 -3.21 7.27
C GLU A 53 -6.52 -2.85 6.59
N LYS A 54 -7.12 -1.70 6.93
CA LYS A 54 -8.34 -1.18 6.30
C LYS A 54 -8.13 -0.93 4.80
N PHE A 55 -7.06 -0.23 4.42
CA PHE A 55 -6.79 0.07 3.00
C PHE A 55 -6.33 -1.15 2.22
N MET A 56 -5.62 -2.09 2.84
CA MET A 56 -5.30 -3.39 2.25
C MET A 56 -6.57 -4.20 1.95
N ALA A 57 -7.57 -4.18 2.84
CA ALA A 57 -8.85 -4.84 2.58
C ALA A 57 -9.56 -4.26 1.35
N VAL A 58 -9.55 -2.93 1.18
CA VAL A 58 -10.10 -2.26 -0.01
C VAL A 58 -9.39 -2.72 -1.28
N VAL A 59 -8.05 -2.72 -1.27
CA VAL A 59 -7.23 -3.20 -2.40
C VAL A 59 -7.44 -4.69 -2.67
N HIS A 60 -7.86 -5.49 -1.69
CA HIS A 60 -8.14 -6.92 -1.85
C HIS A 60 -9.49 -7.21 -2.50
N GLU A 61 -10.48 -6.33 -2.35
CA GLU A 61 -11.84 -6.49 -2.90
C GLU A 61 -11.98 -6.04 -4.37
N GLU A 62 -11.01 -5.29 -4.90
CA GLU A 62 -10.88 -4.95 -6.33
C GLU A 62 -10.13 -6.00 -7.15
#